data_AF-A0A1B8F273-F1
#
_entry.id   AF-A0A1B8F273-F1
#
_cell.length_a   1.000
_cell.length_b   1.000
_cell.length_c   1.000
_cell.angle_alpha   90.00
_cell.angle_beta   90.00
_cell.angle_gamma   90.00
#
_symmetry.space_group_name_H-M   'P 1'
#
loop_
_entity.id
_entity.type
_entity.pdbx_description
1 polymer ?
#
loop_
_entity_poly.entity_id
_entity_poly.type
_entity_poly.pdbx_seq_one_letter_code
_entity_poly.pdbx_strand_id
1 'polypeptide(L)'
;MIASQLSRSSRSATAVQSVTRAFTTTAIRPKTPSLADVTNNGVDSFNAKQKEFRADLAAKQKPKFEPSQSGAGRFDAVNSSTPSSSSQSPTFLSEAPTAPHASTAGPVSNKLGLGKLSIAAEPVGPEGEKPTGKLSSLIYGTKEGREMDQQIEQSFSQVLARGKYVHSIVFHEVKPDKVDEYVELVGNWYPKMASMPENKVHLVGSWRTEVGDSDTFVHIWEYQKYDGYHSSLHSIANHPDFPAFDKKLKTLITSKRVSLMQEFSFWPTSPPRQLGGLFELRSYTLHPGNLLDWETHWRKGLKARREVMEGVGAWFVQIGDLNTVHHLWQFADLEERKLRREKSWGVEGWGNTVHKTVPLIQTMQSRILIPMPWSPVA
;
A
#
# COMPACT_ATOMS: atom_id res chain seq x y z
N MET A 1 -24.66 72.98 75.39
CA MET A 1 -25.58 71.83 75.54
C MET A 1 -25.59 71.13 74.19
N ILE A 2 -25.08 69.93 73.93
CA ILE A 2 -24.95 68.68 74.70
C ILE A 2 -23.75 67.85 74.13
N ALA A 3 -23.00 67.23 75.05
CA ALA A 3 -22.22 65.96 75.03
C ALA A 3 -21.70 65.39 73.68
N SER A 4 -20.37 65.31 73.46
CA SER A 4 -19.42 64.25 73.88
C SER A 4 -19.43 62.98 73.04
N GLN A 5 -18.30 62.65 72.40
CA GLN A 5 -17.55 61.41 72.65
C GLN A 5 -16.23 61.39 71.86
N LEU A 6 -15.13 61.23 72.60
CA LEU A 6 -13.81 60.86 72.11
C LEU A 6 -13.77 59.33 71.94
N SER A 7 -13.18 58.86 70.84
CA SER A 7 -12.70 57.48 70.71
C SER A 7 -11.34 57.49 70.01
N ARG A 8 -10.39 56.77 70.62
CA ARG A 8 -8.98 56.68 70.27
C ARG A 8 -8.73 55.55 69.27
N SER A 9 -7.78 55.82 68.38
CA SER A 9 -6.75 54.88 67.87
C SER A 9 -7.16 53.72 66.95
N SER A 10 -6.66 53.74 65.72
CA SER A 10 -5.57 52.81 65.33
C SER A 10 -5.08 53.14 63.92
N ARG A 11 -3.76 53.30 63.77
CA ARG A 11 -3.07 53.30 62.47
C ARG A 11 -3.08 51.86 61.96
N SER A 12 -3.63 51.63 60.77
CA SER A 12 -3.38 50.39 60.02
C SER A 12 -2.66 50.76 58.73
N ALA A 13 -1.49 50.15 58.55
CA ALA A 13 -0.61 50.36 57.41
C ALA A 13 -1.28 49.80 56.14
N THR A 14 -1.33 50.62 55.10
CA THR A 14 -1.73 50.20 53.75
C THR A 14 -0.69 49.22 53.21
N ALA A 15 -1.07 47.95 53.11
CA ALA A 15 -0.29 46.93 52.43
C ALA A 15 -0.21 47.27 50.94
N VAL A 16 1.01 47.44 50.44
CA VAL A 16 1.30 47.55 49.00
C VAL A 16 0.97 46.20 48.37
N GLN A 17 -0.12 46.14 47.60
CA GLN A 17 -0.42 44.97 46.79
C GLN A 17 0.59 44.87 45.65
N SER A 18 1.59 44.01 45.82
CA SER A 18 2.44 43.55 44.71
C SER A 18 1.57 42.83 43.69
N VAL A 19 1.32 43.49 42.56
CA VAL A 19 0.77 42.84 41.36
C VAL A 19 1.83 41.89 40.83
N THR A 20 1.74 40.62 41.22
CA THR A 20 2.53 39.55 40.59
C THR A 20 2.06 39.41 39.16
N ARG A 21 2.87 39.88 38.22
CA ARG A 21 2.69 39.67 36.78
C ARG A 21 2.66 38.15 36.56
N ALA A 22 1.52 37.61 36.15
CA ALA A 22 1.40 36.21 35.79
C ALA A 22 2.38 35.93 34.64
N PHE A 23 3.34 35.03 34.87
CA PHE A 23 4.22 34.54 33.83
C PHE A 23 3.35 33.79 32.82
N THR A 24 3.20 34.35 31.63
CA THR A 24 2.63 33.66 30.48
C THR A 24 3.48 32.43 30.22
N THR A 25 2.97 31.24 30.54
CA THR A 25 3.57 29.98 30.09
C THR A 25 3.37 29.94 28.58
N THR A 26 4.40 30.32 27.81
CA THR A 26 4.45 30.04 26.38
C THR A 26 4.46 28.53 26.25
N ALA A 27 3.29 27.93 26.00
CA ALA A 27 3.22 26.54 25.61
C ALA A 27 4.08 26.40 24.35
N ILE A 28 5.18 25.64 24.44
CA ILE A 28 6.02 25.32 23.32
C ILE A 28 5.15 24.53 22.35
N ARG A 29 4.69 25.18 21.28
CA ARG A 29 3.97 24.48 20.21
C ARG A 29 4.98 23.55 19.55
N PRO A 30 4.69 22.24 19.41
CA PRO A 30 5.56 21.35 18.68
C PRO A 30 5.67 21.89 17.24
N LYS A 31 6.89 22.26 16.86
CA LYS A 31 7.18 22.75 15.51
C LYS A 31 6.87 21.65 14.50
N THR A 32 6.24 22.01 13.39
CA THR A 32 6.03 21.10 12.26
C THR A 32 7.39 20.51 11.81
N PRO A 33 7.53 19.17 11.72
CA PRO A 33 8.77 18.57 11.25
C PRO A 33 9.16 19.08 9.88
N SER A 34 10.46 19.27 9.66
CA SER A 34 11.01 19.70 8.38
C SER A 34 12.25 18.90 8.00
N LEU A 35 12.76 19.16 6.81
CA LEU A 35 13.99 18.51 6.34
C LEU A 35 15.19 18.77 7.28
N ALA A 36 15.18 19.87 8.04
CA ALA A 36 16.24 20.20 9.00
C ALA A 36 16.32 19.22 10.19
N ASP A 37 15.24 18.48 10.47
CA ASP A 37 15.20 17.49 11.55
C ASP A 37 15.82 16.15 11.11
N VAL A 38 16.05 15.96 9.80
CA VAL A 38 16.72 14.78 9.24
C VAL A 38 18.23 15.01 9.30
N THR A 39 18.92 14.31 10.20
CA THR A 39 20.38 14.38 10.35
C THR A 39 21.07 13.16 9.75
N ASN A 40 22.29 13.35 9.23
CA ASN A 40 23.07 12.28 8.61
C ASN A 40 23.62 11.25 9.63
N ASN A 41 23.52 11.53 10.93
CA ASN A 41 24.06 10.66 11.99
C ASN A 41 23.32 9.31 12.08
N GLY A 42 22.11 9.20 11.53
CA GLY A 42 21.26 8.02 11.60
C GLY A 42 21.39 7.03 10.43
N VAL A 43 22.21 7.34 9.41
CA VAL A 43 22.22 6.61 8.13
C VAL A 43 22.58 5.13 8.30
N ASP A 44 23.60 4.80 9.11
CA ASP A 44 24.02 3.42 9.32
C ASP A 44 22.93 2.59 10.03
N SER A 45 22.31 3.17 11.05
CA SER A 45 21.17 2.56 11.76
C SER A 45 19.98 2.35 10.83
N PHE A 46 19.63 3.35 10.01
CA PHE A 46 18.58 3.24 9.00
C PHE A 46 18.86 2.09 8.04
N ASN A 47 20.07 2.04 7.48
CA ASN A 47 20.49 1.03 6.52
C ASN A 47 20.50 -0.38 7.13
N ALA A 48 20.91 -0.52 8.40
CA ALA A 48 20.85 -1.78 9.13
C ALA A 48 19.41 -2.27 9.31
N LYS A 49 18.51 -1.40 9.82
CA LYS A 49 17.08 -1.72 10.00
C LYS A 49 16.40 -2.07 8.67
N GLN A 50 16.73 -1.34 7.59
CA GLN A 50 16.21 -1.63 6.26
C GLN A 50 16.69 -2.99 5.73
N LYS A 51 17.96 -3.35 5.99
CA LYS A 51 18.51 -4.66 5.62
C LYS A 51 17.83 -5.79 6.38
N GLU A 52 17.61 -5.63 7.68
CA GLU A 52 16.87 -6.60 8.51
C GLU A 52 15.44 -6.78 8.00
N PHE A 53 14.73 -5.68 7.72
CA PHE A 53 13.38 -5.71 7.16
C PHE A 53 13.32 -6.49 5.83
N ARG A 54 14.29 -6.27 4.94
CA ARG A 54 14.38 -7.01 3.67
C ARG A 54 14.61 -8.51 3.89
N ALA A 55 15.45 -8.88 4.86
CA ALA A 55 15.71 -10.27 5.19
C ALA A 55 14.46 -10.97 5.74
N ASP A 56 13.70 -10.31 6.62
CA ASP A 56 12.42 -10.83 7.14
C ASP A 56 11.37 -11.01 6.04
N LEU A 57 11.23 -10.04 5.13
CA LEU A 57 10.33 -10.17 3.97
C LEU A 57 10.71 -11.37 3.08
N ALA A 58 12.00 -11.55 2.81
CA ALA A 58 12.48 -12.68 2.02
C ALA A 58 12.24 -14.03 2.73
N ALA A 59 12.39 -14.08 4.06
CA ALA A 59 12.11 -15.28 4.85
C ALA A 59 10.61 -15.65 4.82
N LYS A 60 9.72 -14.66 4.91
CA LYS A 60 8.26 -14.85 4.82
C LYS A 60 7.78 -15.27 3.42
N GLN A 61 8.53 -14.96 2.37
CA GLN A 61 8.21 -15.34 0.99
C GLN A 61 8.77 -16.72 0.59
N LYS A 62 9.68 -17.32 1.36
CA LYS A 62 10.14 -18.69 1.10
C LYS A 62 9.01 -19.68 1.44
N PRO A 63 8.67 -20.64 0.56
CA PRO A 63 7.79 -21.73 0.94
C PRO A 63 8.43 -22.47 2.13
N LYS A 64 7.67 -22.66 3.21
CA LYS A 64 8.07 -23.57 4.29
C LYS A 64 8.21 -24.97 3.68
N PHE A 65 9.43 -25.36 3.33
CA PHE A 65 9.78 -26.75 3.14
C PHE A 65 10.15 -27.28 4.53
N GLU A 66 9.21 -27.94 5.20
CA GLU A 66 9.53 -28.72 6.39
C GLU A 66 10.24 -30.01 5.95
N PRO A 67 11.46 -30.31 6.44
CA PRO A 67 12.06 -31.62 6.28
C PRO A 67 11.39 -32.61 7.25
N SER A 68 10.82 -33.66 6.67
CA SER A 68 10.20 -34.88 7.22
C SER A 68 10.52 -35.30 8.66
N GLN A 69 9.50 -35.82 9.36
CA GLN A 69 9.65 -37.01 10.22
C GLN A 69 9.02 -38.22 9.52
N SER A 70 9.81 -38.93 8.71
CA SER A 70 9.53 -40.32 8.39
C SER A 70 9.96 -41.17 9.58
N GLY A 71 9.00 -41.84 10.22
CA GLY A 71 9.25 -42.78 11.30
C GLY A 71 10.12 -43.94 10.83
N ALA A 72 11.36 -43.98 11.31
CA ALA A 72 12.23 -45.14 11.21
C ALA A 72 11.77 -46.18 12.25
N GLY A 73 10.94 -47.11 11.82
CA GLY A 73 10.68 -48.37 12.51
C GLY A 73 11.92 -49.25 12.45
N ARG A 74 12.47 -49.48 13.64
CA ARG A 74 13.57 -50.39 14.02
C ARG A 74 13.35 -51.80 13.47
N PHE A 75 14.30 -52.34 12.70
CA PHE A 75 14.46 -53.78 12.50
C PHE A 75 15.94 -54.16 12.54
N ASP A 76 16.22 -55.16 13.37
CA ASP A 76 17.54 -55.62 13.77
C ASP A 76 18.30 -56.34 12.65
N ALA A 77 19.63 -56.22 12.75
CA ALA A 77 20.60 -56.87 11.87
C ALA A 77 20.77 -58.36 12.21
N VAL A 78 20.73 -59.22 11.19
CA VAL A 78 21.39 -60.53 11.20
C VAL A 78 22.10 -60.74 9.86
N ASN A 79 23.40 -61.02 9.96
CA ASN A 79 24.34 -61.40 8.89
C ASN A 79 23.94 -62.72 8.22
N SER A 80 24.13 -62.82 6.89
CA SER A 80 25.00 -63.85 6.28
C SER A 80 25.02 -63.81 4.73
N SER A 81 26.23 -63.66 4.17
CA SER A 81 26.79 -64.29 2.96
C SER A 81 26.04 -64.32 1.60
N THR A 82 26.65 -63.67 0.60
CA THR A 82 26.67 -63.97 -0.85
C THR A 82 27.18 -65.38 -1.19
N PRO A 83 27.15 -65.91 -2.46
CA PRO A 83 26.72 -65.32 -3.75
C PRO A 83 25.88 -66.23 -4.70
N SER A 84 25.47 -65.65 -5.83
CA SER A 84 25.47 -66.21 -7.20
C SER A 84 24.17 -66.64 -7.91
N SER A 85 24.22 -66.38 -9.23
CA SER A 85 23.58 -67.05 -10.37
C SER A 85 22.16 -66.68 -10.83
N SER A 86 22.16 -65.95 -11.96
CA SER A 86 21.50 -66.28 -13.24
C SER A 86 19.97 -66.47 -13.34
N SER A 87 19.40 -65.55 -14.11
CA SER A 87 18.67 -65.79 -15.37
C SER A 87 17.15 -66.02 -15.37
N GLN A 88 16.59 -65.46 -16.45
CA GLN A 88 15.33 -65.79 -17.14
C GLN A 88 14.08 -64.97 -16.78
N SER A 89 13.74 -64.06 -17.72
CA SER A 89 12.37 -63.77 -18.14
C SER A 89 11.68 -65.06 -18.63
N PRO A 90 10.33 -65.17 -18.60
CA PRO A 90 9.55 -64.56 -19.68
C PRO A 90 8.16 -64.02 -19.29
N THR A 91 7.69 -63.16 -20.19
CA THR A 91 6.34 -62.71 -20.51
C THR A 91 5.27 -63.80 -20.40
N PHE A 92 4.04 -63.47 -19.97
CA PHE A 92 2.78 -63.70 -20.73
C PHE A 92 1.51 -63.17 -20.01
N LEU A 93 0.70 -62.46 -20.82
CA LEU A 93 -0.75 -62.23 -20.83
C LEU A 93 -1.63 -62.66 -19.62
N SER A 94 -2.56 -61.79 -19.21
CA SER A 94 -4.01 -61.89 -19.54
C SER A 94 -4.92 -61.33 -18.43
N GLU A 95 -5.98 -60.67 -18.91
CA GLU A 95 -7.33 -60.57 -18.32
C GLU A 95 -7.62 -59.77 -17.04
N ALA A 96 -8.40 -58.70 -17.27
CA ALA A 96 -9.44 -58.19 -16.37
C ALA A 96 -10.54 -59.26 -16.17
N PRO A 97 -11.39 -59.21 -15.12
CA PRO A 97 -12.54 -58.29 -15.17
C PRO A 97 -13.12 -57.81 -13.81
N THR A 98 -14.08 -56.89 -13.93
CA THR A 98 -15.28 -56.68 -13.09
C THR A 98 -15.20 -55.70 -11.91
N ALA A 99 -16.05 -54.67 -12.00
CA ALA A 99 -16.50 -53.78 -10.92
C ALA A 99 -17.50 -54.48 -9.99
N PRO A 100 -17.84 -53.88 -8.82
CA PRO A 100 -19.16 -53.24 -8.73
C PRO A 100 -19.24 -51.94 -7.91
N HIS A 101 -20.43 -51.34 -8.02
CA HIS A 101 -21.02 -50.12 -7.48
C HIS A 101 -20.85 -49.81 -5.96
N ALA A 102 -20.80 -48.52 -5.59
CA ALA A 102 -21.92 -47.75 -4.99
C ALA A 102 -21.48 -46.55 -4.09
N SER A 103 -22.02 -45.36 -4.41
CA SER A 103 -22.55 -44.27 -3.55
C SER A 103 -21.77 -43.73 -2.33
N THR A 104 -21.59 -42.40 -2.25
CA THR A 104 -22.33 -41.47 -1.34
C THR A 104 -21.63 -40.10 -1.12
N ALA A 105 -22.44 -39.02 -1.17
CA ALA A 105 -22.35 -37.68 -0.55
C ALA A 105 -21.34 -36.60 -1.02
N GLY A 106 -21.91 -35.41 -1.30
CA GLY A 106 -21.22 -34.14 -1.59
C GLY A 106 -20.70 -33.39 -0.34
N PRO A 107 -20.32 -32.10 -0.47
CA PRO A 107 -21.35 -31.07 -0.48
C PRO A 107 -21.17 -29.89 -1.46
N VAL A 108 -22.35 -29.36 -1.77
CA VAL A 108 -22.79 -28.06 -2.29
C VAL A 108 -21.91 -26.85 -1.90
N SER A 109 -21.54 -26.04 -2.89
CA SER A 109 -21.14 -24.64 -2.69
C SER A 109 -22.03 -23.71 -3.53
N ASN A 110 -22.87 -22.94 -2.84
CA ASN A 110 -23.71 -21.88 -3.41
C ASN A 110 -22.85 -20.75 -4.00
N LYS A 111 -23.13 -20.37 -5.24
CA LYS A 111 -22.78 -19.05 -5.81
C LYS A 111 -24.02 -18.45 -6.47
N LEU A 112 -24.75 -17.63 -5.70
CA LEU A 112 -25.43 -16.44 -6.25
C LEU A 112 -24.42 -15.29 -6.16
N GLY A 113 -24.29 -14.34 -7.07
CA GLY A 113 -25.06 -13.95 -8.24
C GLY A 113 -24.69 -12.48 -8.47
N LEU A 114 -24.19 -12.14 -9.65
CA LEU A 114 -24.09 -10.74 -10.11
C LEU A 114 -24.33 -10.79 -11.62
N GLY A 115 -25.50 -10.29 -12.01
CA GLY A 115 -26.06 -10.39 -13.35
C GLY A 115 -25.22 -9.63 -14.38
N LYS A 116 -24.93 -10.31 -15.49
CA LYS A 116 -24.49 -9.69 -16.73
C LYS A 116 -25.72 -9.31 -17.54
N LEU A 117 -25.93 -8.02 -17.75
CA LEU A 117 -26.79 -7.48 -18.80
C LEU A 117 -25.97 -7.48 -20.09
N SER A 118 -26.15 -8.51 -20.91
CA SER A 118 -25.68 -8.54 -22.29
C SER A 118 -26.89 -8.44 -23.21
N ILE A 119 -26.93 -7.35 -23.97
CA ILE A 119 -27.88 -7.13 -25.07
C ILE A 119 -27.63 -8.23 -26.11
N ALA A 120 -28.70 -8.94 -26.43
CA ALA A 120 -28.72 -10.06 -27.37
C ALA A 120 -28.41 -9.60 -28.80
N ALA A 121 -27.56 -10.36 -29.48
CA ALA A 121 -27.61 -10.53 -30.92
C ALA A 121 -27.55 -12.05 -31.17
N GLU A 122 -28.67 -12.63 -31.59
CA GLU A 122 -28.69 -13.98 -32.17
C GLU A 122 -28.08 -13.94 -33.59
N PRO A 123 -27.51 -15.08 -34.05
CA PRO A 123 -28.32 -15.89 -34.96
C PRO A 123 -28.22 -17.41 -34.76
N VAL A 124 -29.40 -18.03 -34.72
CA VAL A 124 -29.86 -19.31 -35.28
C VAL A 124 -28.85 -20.15 -36.11
N GLY A 125 -28.68 -21.43 -35.76
CA GLY A 125 -28.22 -22.53 -36.65
C GLY A 125 -27.62 -23.76 -35.92
N PRO A 126 -27.88 -25.02 -36.37
CA PRO A 126 -28.01 -26.19 -35.48
C PRO A 126 -26.71 -26.95 -35.17
N GLU A 127 -26.79 -27.79 -34.13
CA GLU A 127 -25.79 -28.77 -33.69
C GLU A 127 -25.29 -29.67 -34.84
N GLY A 128 -23.96 -29.80 -34.96
CA GLY A 128 -23.33 -30.73 -35.89
C GLY A 128 -21.80 -30.70 -35.84
N GLU A 129 -21.22 -31.79 -35.36
CA GLU A 129 -19.88 -32.35 -35.62
C GLU A 129 -18.65 -31.42 -35.75
N LYS A 130 -17.67 -31.61 -34.85
CA LYS A 130 -16.34 -30.98 -34.91
C LYS A 130 -15.55 -31.47 -36.15
N PRO A 131 -15.15 -30.61 -37.11
CA PRO A 131 -14.23 -31.01 -38.15
C PRO A 131 -12.78 -30.86 -37.65
N THR A 132 -12.08 -31.99 -37.57
CA THR A 132 -10.63 -32.08 -37.37
C THR A 132 -9.91 -31.70 -38.66
N GLY A 133 -9.32 -30.50 -38.72
CA GLY A 133 -8.49 -30.08 -39.86
C GLY A 133 -7.75 -28.77 -39.60
N LYS A 134 -6.58 -28.60 -40.25
CA LYS A 134 -5.57 -27.52 -40.06
C LYS A 134 -6.06 -26.07 -40.24
N LEU A 135 -7.36 -25.86 -40.49
CA LEU A 135 -7.99 -24.55 -40.69
C LEU A 135 -8.79 -24.08 -39.46
N SER A 136 -8.95 -24.90 -38.41
CA SER A 136 -9.68 -24.51 -37.18
C SER A 136 -8.99 -23.40 -36.38
N SER A 137 -7.68 -23.23 -36.53
CA SER A 137 -6.89 -22.15 -35.93
C SER A 137 -7.17 -20.78 -36.54
N LEU A 138 -7.74 -20.72 -37.75
CA LEU A 138 -8.06 -19.48 -38.46
C LEU A 138 -9.43 -18.91 -38.09
N ILE A 139 -10.38 -19.77 -37.71
CA ILE A 139 -11.74 -19.35 -37.31
C ILE A 139 -11.86 -19.19 -35.78
N TYR A 140 -11.09 -19.97 -34.99
CA TYR A 140 -11.16 -19.96 -33.53
C TYR A 140 -9.97 -19.27 -32.82
N GLY A 141 -9.11 -18.57 -33.58
CA GLY A 141 -7.91 -17.92 -33.07
C GLY A 141 -6.82 -18.93 -32.65
N THR A 142 -5.57 -18.48 -32.68
CA THR A 142 -4.46 -19.25 -32.09
C THR A 142 -4.69 -19.40 -30.59
N LYS A 143 -4.07 -20.40 -29.95
CA LYS A 143 -4.13 -20.56 -28.49
C LYS A 143 -3.66 -19.28 -27.78
N GLU A 144 -2.62 -18.65 -28.30
CA GLU A 144 -2.09 -17.37 -27.84
C GLU A 144 -3.11 -16.22 -28.03
N GLY A 145 -3.80 -16.18 -29.17
CA GLY A 145 -4.88 -15.20 -29.41
C GLY A 145 -6.02 -15.34 -28.42
N ARG A 146 -6.46 -16.57 -28.11
CA ARG A 146 -7.50 -16.82 -27.10
C ARG A 146 -7.07 -16.50 -25.67
N GLU A 147 -5.81 -16.77 -25.33
CA GLU A 147 -5.26 -16.39 -24.02
C GLU A 147 -5.15 -14.86 -23.90
N MET A 148 -4.81 -14.17 -24.98
CA MET A 148 -4.80 -12.71 -25.05
C MET A 148 -6.23 -12.14 -24.96
N ASP A 149 -7.19 -12.70 -25.71
CA ASP A 149 -8.61 -12.32 -25.65
C ASP A 149 -9.20 -12.58 -24.26
N GLN A 150 -8.89 -13.71 -23.63
CA GLN A 150 -9.31 -14.00 -22.25
C GLN A 150 -8.67 -13.05 -21.23
N GLN A 151 -7.43 -12.61 -21.45
CA GLN A 151 -6.79 -11.58 -20.61
C GLN A 151 -7.39 -10.19 -20.83
N ILE A 152 -7.86 -9.89 -22.05
CA ILE A 152 -8.59 -8.66 -22.39
C ILE A 152 -10.02 -8.70 -21.79
N GLU A 153 -10.68 -9.86 -21.80
CA GLU A 153 -12.03 -10.08 -21.25
C GLU A 153 -12.06 -10.05 -19.72
N GLN A 154 -10.98 -10.46 -19.04
CA GLN A 154 -10.80 -10.18 -17.63
C GLN A 154 -10.67 -8.66 -17.46
N SER A 155 -11.55 -8.04 -16.66
CA SER A 155 -11.50 -6.58 -16.49
C SER A 155 -10.08 -6.15 -16.11
N PHE A 156 -9.50 -5.19 -16.83
CA PHE A 156 -8.10 -4.74 -16.68
C PHE A 156 -7.67 -4.53 -15.22
N SER A 157 -8.60 -4.09 -14.37
CA SER A 157 -8.39 -3.93 -12.93
C SER A 157 -8.16 -5.25 -12.16
N GLN A 158 -8.80 -6.35 -12.53
CA GLN A 158 -8.68 -7.64 -11.84
C GLN A 158 -7.32 -8.31 -12.06
N VAL A 159 -6.70 -8.09 -13.22
CA VAL A 159 -5.37 -8.66 -13.54
C VAL A 159 -4.25 -7.82 -12.90
N LEU A 160 -4.40 -6.50 -12.90
CA LEU A 160 -3.40 -5.56 -12.41
C LEU A 160 -3.44 -5.40 -10.88
N ALA A 161 -4.63 -5.32 -10.32
CA ALA A 161 -4.80 -5.02 -8.90
C ALA A 161 -4.70 -6.26 -8.04
N ARG A 162 -4.28 -6.05 -6.79
CA ARG A 162 -4.42 -7.07 -5.75
C ARG A 162 -5.89 -7.36 -5.39
N GLY A 163 -6.80 -6.41 -5.63
CA GLY A 163 -8.25 -6.54 -5.45
C GLY A 163 -8.76 -6.64 -4.01
N LYS A 164 -7.86 -6.62 -3.01
CA LYS A 164 -8.23 -6.75 -1.59
C LYS A 164 -8.65 -5.41 -0.97
N TYR A 165 -7.97 -4.34 -1.34
CA TYR A 165 -8.13 -3.01 -0.75
C TYR A 165 -8.25 -1.94 -1.83
N VAL A 166 -8.86 -0.82 -1.46
CA VAL A 166 -8.84 0.43 -2.21
C VAL A 166 -8.13 1.46 -1.35
N HIS A 167 -7.27 2.26 -1.95
CA HIS A 167 -6.58 3.34 -1.27
C HIS A 167 -7.11 4.69 -1.72
N SER A 168 -7.13 5.67 -0.83
CA SER A 168 -7.25 7.06 -1.23
C SER A 168 -5.92 7.77 -1.06
N ILE A 169 -5.55 8.59 -2.04
CA ILE A 169 -4.46 9.56 -1.89
C ILE A 169 -5.08 10.96 -1.86
N VAL A 170 -4.76 11.70 -0.81
CA VAL A 170 -5.30 13.02 -0.52
C VAL A 170 -4.15 14.02 -0.51
N PHE A 171 -4.29 15.08 -1.29
CA PHE A 171 -3.40 16.24 -1.29
C PHE A 171 -4.15 17.42 -0.70
N HIS A 172 -3.63 17.98 0.39
CA HIS A 172 -4.08 19.24 0.95
C HIS A 172 -3.02 20.30 0.69
N GLU A 173 -3.35 21.30 -0.11
CA GLU A 173 -2.51 22.49 -0.28
C GLU A 173 -2.85 23.46 0.84
N VAL A 174 -1.94 23.62 1.80
CA VAL A 174 -2.16 24.40 3.01
C VAL A 174 -1.65 25.82 2.79
N LYS A 175 -2.36 26.81 3.33
CA LYS A 175 -1.89 28.20 3.31
C LYS A 175 -0.58 28.29 4.11
N PRO A 176 0.49 28.92 3.57
CA PRO A 176 1.80 28.92 4.23
C PRO A 176 1.79 29.45 5.67
N ASP A 177 0.94 30.44 5.99
CA ASP A 177 0.79 31.01 7.32
C ASP A 177 -0.07 30.16 8.28
N LYS A 178 -0.62 29.04 7.80
CA LYS A 178 -1.54 28.15 8.51
C LYS A 178 -1.01 26.74 8.73
N VAL A 179 0.24 26.48 8.36
CA VAL A 179 0.86 25.14 8.46
C VAL A 179 0.75 24.57 9.87
N ASP A 180 1.16 25.29 10.91
CA ASP A 180 1.12 24.76 12.27
C ASP A 180 -0.32 24.53 12.79
N GLU A 181 -1.25 25.44 12.48
CA GLU A 181 -2.67 25.26 12.82
C GLU A 181 -3.28 24.04 12.12
N TYR A 182 -2.88 23.79 10.87
CA TYR A 182 -3.30 22.63 10.10
C TYR A 182 -2.74 21.33 10.68
N VAL A 183 -1.46 21.33 11.03
CA VAL A 183 -0.76 20.18 11.63
C VAL A 183 -1.42 19.78 12.94
N GLU A 184 -1.76 20.75 13.79
CA GLU A 184 -2.49 20.49 15.03
C GLU A 184 -3.91 19.93 14.77
N LEU A 185 -4.67 20.56 13.87
CA LEU A 185 -6.04 20.12 13.54
C LEU A 185 -6.06 18.68 12.98
N VAL A 186 -5.23 18.42 11.97
CA VAL A 186 -5.19 17.13 11.26
C VAL A 186 -4.51 16.06 12.12
N GLY A 187 -3.46 16.42 12.86
CA GLY A 187 -2.76 15.51 13.78
C GLY A 187 -3.63 15.01 14.92
N ASN A 188 -4.62 15.80 15.35
CA ASN A 188 -5.63 15.35 16.33
C ASN A 188 -6.78 14.56 15.68
N TRP A 189 -7.19 14.93 14.47
CA TRP A 189 -8.34 14.29 13.80
C TRP A 189 -8.01 12.93 13.20
N TYR A 190 -6.91 12.82 12.46
CA TYR A 190 -6.63 11.65 11.61
C TYR A 190 -6.39 10.38 12.42
N PRO A 191 -5.53 10.39 13.45
CA PRO A 191 -5.34 9.23 14.31
C PRO A 191 -6.61 8.83 15.05
N LYS A 192 -7.40 9.82 15.51
CA LYS A 192 -8.69 9.57 16.17
C LYS A 192 -9.61 8.77 15.24
N MET A 193 -9.81 9.23 14.00
CA MET A 193 -10.64 8.53 13.02
C MET A 193 -10.08 7.15 12.64
N ALA A 194 -8.76 7.00 12.52
CA ALA A 194 -8.12 5.72 12.20
C ALA A 194 -8.24 4.70 13.34
N SER A 195 -8.35 5.15 14.59
CA SER A 195 -8.43 4.28 15.78
C SER A 195 -9.83 3.72 16.04
N MET A 196 -10.86 4.34 15.45
CA MET A 196 -12.26 3.97 15.59
C MET A 196 -12.59 2.71 14.78
N PRO A 197 -12.92 1.57 15.42
CA PRO A 197 -13.18 0.30 14.72
C PRO A 197 -14.32 0.37 13.68
N GLU A 198 -15.31 1.22 13.92
CA GLU A 198 -16.45 1.48 13.03
C GLU A 198 -16.03 2.03 11.68
N ASN A 199 -14.93 2.79 11.63
CA ASN A 199 -14.44 3.40 10.40
C ASN A 199 -13.75 2.38 9.50
N LYS A 200 -13.29 1.22 9.99
CA LYS A 200 -12.65 0.16 9.18
C LYS A 200 -11.62 0.67 8.16
N VAL A 201 -10.84 1.68 8.56
CA VAL A 201 -9.86 2.36 7.73
C VAL A 201 -8.49 2.28 8.38
N HIS A 202 -7.45 2.22 7.56
CA HIS A 202 -6.07 2.30 8.03
C HIS A 202 -5.38 3.51 7.40
N LEU A 203 -4.75 4.34 8.25
CA LEU A 203 -3.86 5.39 7.76
C LEU A 203 -2.55 4.72 7.32
N VAL A 204 -2.24 4.77 6.02
CA VAL A 204 -0.96 4.24 5.51
C VAL A 204 0.18 5.20 5.85
N GLY A 205 -0.08 6.50 5.73
CA GLY A 205 0.84 7.52 6.18
C GLY A 205 0.35 8.94 5.93
N SER A 206 1.00 9.87 6.60
CA SER A 206 0.80 11.31 6.47
C SER A 206 2.16 11.99 6.35
N TRP A 207 2.33 12.85 5.37
CA TRP A 207 3.59 13.53 5.10
C TRP A 207 3.37 15.00 4.73
N ARG A 208 4.38 15.83 4.99
CA ARG A 208 4.53 17.16 4.41
C ARG A 208 5.50 17.11 3.25
N THR A 209 5.22 17.86 2.18
CA THR A 209 6.18 18.07 1.09
C THR A 209 7.17 19.16 1.44
N GLU A 210 8.46 18.84 1.40
CA GLU A 210 9.56 19.79 1.61
C GLU A 210 10.22 20.23 0.29
N VAL A 211 10.32 19.34 -0.70
CA VAL A 211 10.84 19.67 -2.04
C VAL A 211 9.82 19.28 -3.10
N GLY A 212 9.45 20.24 -3.95
CA GLY A 212 8.38 20.14 -4.94
C GLY A 212 7.37 21.27 -4.74
N ASP A 213 6.11 20.92 -4.57
CA ASP A 213 5.03 21.79 -4.11
C ASP A 213 5.03 21.87 -2.58
N SER A 214 5.89 22.73 -2.04
CA SER A 214 5.98 23.01 -0.60
C SER A 214 4.60 23.37 -0.01
N ASP A 215 4.43 23.09 1.28
CA ASP A 215 3.17 23.28 2.03
C ASP A 215 1.98 22.42 1.54
N THR A 216 2.26 21.45 0.66
CA THR A 216 1.31 20.38 0.34
C THR A 216 1.50 19.19 1.26
N PHE A 217 0.43 18.79 1.94
CA PHE A 217 0.38 17.59 2.76
C PHE A 217 -0.23 16.44 1.97
N VAL A 218 0.40 15.27 2.07
CA VAL A 218 -0.03 14.04 1.40
C VAL A 218 -0.48 13.04 2.45
N HIS A 219 -1.67 12.47 2.27
CA HIS A 219 -2.21 11.44 3.13
C HIS A 219 -2.66 10.25 2.29
N ILE A 220 -2.26 9.05 2.68
CA ILE A 220 -2.71 7.82 2.04
C ILE A 220 -3.50 7.01 3.06
N TRP A 221 -4.72 6.64 2.68
CA TRP A 221 -5.61 5.81 3.48
C TRP A 221 -5.91 4.50 2.75
N GLU A 222 -6.12 3.43 3.50
CA GLU A 222 -6.48 2.11 3.03
C GLU A 222 -7.88 1.74 3.55
N TYR A 223 -8.73 1.24 2.65
CA TYR A 223 -10.10 0.84 2.93
C TYR A 223 -10.37 -0.58 2.45
N GLN A 224 -11.33 -1.24 3.11
CA GLN A 224 -11.83 -2.53 2.68
C GLN A 224 -12.74 -2.38 1.45
N LYS A 225 -12.10 -2.32 0.26
CA LYS A 225 -12.77 -2.11 -1.03
C LYS A 225 -13.59 -0.80 -1.05
N TYR A 226 -14.41 -0.62 -2.09
CA TYR A 226 -15.27 0.56 -2.23
C TYR A 226 -16.39 0.64 -1.19
N ASP A 227 -16.91 -0.50 -0.73
CA ASP A 227 -17.92 -0.55 0.33
C ASP A 227 -17.37 -0.05 1.67
N GLY A 228 -16.15 -0.50 2.02
CA GLY A 228 -15.40 0.05 3.15
C GLY A 228 -15.22 1.55 3.00
N TYR A 229 -14.70 2.02 1.87
CA TYR A 229 -14.53 3.46 1.62
C TYR A 229 -15.82 4.28 1.83
N HIS A 230 -16.95 3.81 1.28
CA HIS A 230 -18.23 4.49 1.40
C HIS A 230 -18.73 4.49 2.85
N SER A 231 -18.71 3.34 3.53
CA SER A 231 -19.16 3.23 4.92
C SER A 231 -18.29 4.03 5.89
N SER A 232 -16.97 4.04 5.71
CA SER A 232 -16.04 4.88 6.50
C SER A 232 -16.39 6.36 6.35
N LEU A 233 -16.55 6.85 5.12
CA LEU A 233 -16.88 8.26 4.88
C LEU A 233 -18.25 8.63 5.44
N HIS A 234 -19.23 7.72 5.32
CA HIS A 234 -20.54 7.92 5.93
C HIS A 234 -20.43 8.05 7.45
N SER A 235 -19.69 7.15 8.11
CA SER A 235 -19.48 7.20 9.56
C SER A 235 -18.78 8.49 9.99
N ILE A 236 -17.67 8.84 9.32
CA ILE A 236 -16.88 10.05 9.61
C ILE A 236 -17.72 11.32 9.42
N ALA A 237 -18.50 11.41 8.34
CA ALA A 237 -19.32 12.59 8.05
C ALA A 237 -20.45 12.82 9.07
N ASN A 238 -20.93 11.75 9.71
CA ASN A 238 -21.94 11.80 10.77
C ASN A 238 -21.35 11.90 12.18
N HIS A 239 -20.01 11.92 12.32
CA HIS A 239 -19.38 12.08 13.62
C HIS A 239 -19.70 13.47 14.21
N PRO A 240 -20.09 13.60 15.50
CA PRO A 240 -20.52 14.88 16.09
C PRO A 240 -19.53 16.03 15.92
N ASP A 241 -18.23 15.74 16.00
CA ASP A 241 -17.16 16.73 15.86
C ASP A 241 -16.83 17.10 14.39
N PHE A 242 -17.32 16.36 13.40
CA PHE A 242 -16.94 16.54 12.00
C PHE A 242 -17.30 17.92 11.43
N PRO A 243 -18.49 18.50 11.71
CA PRO A 243 -18.83 19.83 11.21
C PRO A 243 -17.84 20.92 11.67
N ALA A 244 -17.36 20.85 12.92
CA ALA A 244 -16.38 21.80 13.45
C ALA A 244 -15.00 21.59 12.79
N PHE A 245 -14.58 20.33 12.65
CA PHE A 245 -13.35 19.97 11.96
C PHE A 245 -13.34 20.45 10.49
N ASP A 246 -14.37 20.12 9.71
CA ASP A 246 -14.48 20.48 8.30
C ASP A 246 -14.53 22.00 8.09
N LYS A 247 -15.29 22.71 8.93
CA LYS A 247 -15.32 24.18 8.90
C LYS A 247 -13.94 24.77 9.15
N LYS A 248 -13.20 24.28 10.15
CA LYS A 248 -11.84 24.77 10.44
C LYS A 248 -10.89 24.40 9.30
N LEU A 249 -10.90 23.16 8.81
CA LEU A 249 -10.04 22.69 7.71
C LEU A 249 -10.14 23.59 6.48
N LYS A 250 -11.37 23.95 6.06
CA LYS A 250 -11.64 24.84 4.93
C LYS A 250 -11.03 26.24 5.07
N THR A 251 -10.76 26.71 6.28
CA THR A 251 -10.07 28.00 6.50
C THR A 251 -8.56 27.91 6.31
N LEU A 252 -7.98 26.71 6.47
CA LEU A 252 -6.54 26.47 6.50
C LEU A 252 -5.98 26.04 5.14
N ILE A 253 -6.80 25.41 4.29
CA ILE A 253 -6.38 24.92 2.97
C ILE A 253 -6.79 25.87 1.84
N THR A 254 -6.01 25.88 0.78
CA THR A 254 -6.36 26.48 -0.51
C THR A 254 -7.10 25.47 -1.38
N SER A 255 -6.64 24.21 -1.38
CA SER A 255 -7.23 23.16 -2.20
C SER A 255 -7.14 21.78 -1.53
N LYS A 256 -8.08 20.89 -1.91
CA LYS A 256 -8.08 19.47 -1.55
C LYS A 256 -8.33 18.65 -2.81
N ARG A 257 -7.39 17.75 -3.13
CA ARG A 257 -7.55 16.76 -4.21
C ARG A 257 -7.55 15.35 -3.62
N VAL A 258 -8.45 14.51 -4.10
CA VAL A 258 -8.58 13.12 -3.68
C VAL A 258 -8.67 12.24 -4.91
N SER A 259 -7.87 11.19 -4.95
CA SER A 259 -7.99 10.12 -5.95
C SER A 259 -8.11 8.77 -5.25
N LEU A 260 -8.91 7.86 -5.84
CA LEU A 260 -8.98 6.47 -5.42
C LEU A 260 -8.11 5.63 -6.33
N MET A 261 -7.28 4.80 -5.71
CA MET A 261 -6.25 4.04 -6.36
C MET A 261 -6.22 2.60 -5.86
N GLN A 262 -5.66 1.71 -6.69
CA GLN A 262 -5.44 0.31 -6.34
C GLN A 262 -3.96 -0.01 -6.34
N GLU A 263 -3.55 -0.90 -5.43
CA GLU A 263 -2.17 -1.41 -5.41
C GLU A 263 -1.89 -2.26 -6.63
N PHE A 264 -0.68 -2.13 -7.17
CA PHE A 264 -0.18 -3.10 -8.13
C PHE A 264 0.10 -4.44 -7.46
N SER A 265 -0.33 -5.54 -8.08
CA SER A 265 -0.12 -6.90 -7.55
C SER A 265 1.36 -7.26 -7.35
N PHE A 266 2.27 -6.74 -8.18
CA PHE A 266 3.71 -7.00 -8.08
C PHE A 266 4.45 -6.15 -7.04
N TRP A 267 3.79 -5.10 -6.56
CA TRP A 267 4.37 -4.13 -5.64
C TRP A 267 3.36 -3.74 -4.55
N PRO A 268 3.00 -4.69 -3.68
CA PRO A 268 2.08 -4.42 -2.58
C PRO A 268 2.68 -3.41 -1.59
N THR A 269 1.80 -2.70 -0.87
CA THR A 269 2.24 -1.80 0.20
C THR A 269 2.90 -2.61 1.32
N SER A 270 4.07 -2.18 1.75
CA SER A 270 4.77 -2.74 2.90
C SER A 270 4.05 -2.34 4.20
N PRO A 271 3.99 -3.21 5.22
CA PRO A 271 3.53 -2.81 6.55
C PRO A 271 4.26 -1.56 7.05
N PRO A 272 3.62 -0.71 7.87
CA PRO A 272 4.27 0.46 8.45
C PRO A 272 5.57 0.09 9.17
N ARG A 273 6.61 0.89 8.95
CA ARG A 273 7.95 0.66 9.51
C ARG A 273 8.54 1.98 10.01
N GLN A 274 8.96 1.99 11.27
CA GLN A 274 9.59 3.15 11.93
C GLN A 274 11.10 3.16 11.66
N LEU A 275 11.45 3.33 10.38
CA LEU A 275 12.85 3.52 9.99
C LEU A 275 13.29 4.99 10.17
N GLY A 276 12.33 5.92 10.19
CA GLY A 276 12.59 7.36 10.10
C GLY A 276 13.01 7.78 8.69
N GLY A 277 13.79 8.86 8.60
CA GLY A 277 14.30 9.41 7.35
C GLY A 277 13.26 10.16 6.54
N LEU A 278 13.48 10.24 5.23
CA LEU A 278 12.62 10.93 4.28
C LEU A 278 12.01 9.99 3.25
N PHE A 279 10.95 10.46 2.60
CA PHE A 279 10.23 9.71 1.58
C PHE A 279 10.30 10.43 0.23
N GLU A 280 10.27 9.67 -0.86
CA GLU A 280 10.10 10.20 -2.22
C GLU A 280 8.81 9.64 -2.82
N LEU A 281 7.80 10.49 -2.98
CA LEU A 281 6.61 10.16 -3.75
C LEU A 281 6.82 10.58 -5.19
N ARG A 282 6.67 9.63 -6.11
CA ARG A 282 6.71 9.93 -7.54
C ARG A 282 5.36 9.64 -8.15
N SER A 283 4.86 10.61 -8.92
CA SER A 283 3.57 10.58 -9.57
C SER A 283 3.78 10.78 -11.06
N TYR A 284 3.40 9.80 -11.87
CA TYR A 284 3.54 9.86 -13.32
C TYR A 284 2.18 9.78 -13.98
N THR A 285 1.88 10.72 -14.87
CA THR A 285 0.74 10.60 -15.77
C THR A 285 1.20 9.86 -17.02
N LEU A 286 0.61 8.71 -17.29
CA LEU A 286 0.89 7.89 -18.46
C LEU A 286 0.04 8.35 -19.64
N HIS A 287 0.49 8.06 -20.86
CA HIS A 287 -0.39 8.15 -22.01
C HIS A 287 -1.57 7.17 -21.84
N PRO A 288 -2.80 7.56 -22.21
CA PRO A 288 -3.95 6.66 -22.17
C PRO A 288 -3.67 5.34 -22.90
N GLY A 289 -4.01 4.22 -22.27
CA GLY A 289 -3.76 2.87 -22.80
C GLY A 289 -2.42 2.25 -22.40
N ASN A 290 -1.44 3.02 -21.92
CA ASN A 290 -0.09 2.50 -21.68
C ASN A 290 0.16 1.91 -20.28
N LEU A 291 -0.87 1.84 -19.43
CA LEU A 291 -0.71 1.37 -18.04
C LEU A 291 -0.17 -0.07 -17.96
N LEU A 292 -0.67 -0.97 -18.79
CA LEU A 292 -0.28 -2.38 -18.79
C LEU A 292 1.16 -2.59 -19.26
N ASP A 293 1.57 -1.88 -20.32
CA ASP A 293 2.93 -1.92 -20.83
C ASP A 293 3.92 -1.35 -19.82
N TRP A 294 3.55 -0.22 -19.19
CA TRP A 294 4.33 0.39 -18.13
C TRP A 294 4.50 -0.57 -16.95
N GLU A 295 3.41 -1.21 -16.52
CA GLU A 295 3.41 -2.20 -15.44
C GLU A 295 4.29 -3.41 -15.77
N THR A 296 4.17 -3.96 -16.98
CA THR A 296 4.95 -5.12 -17.44
C THR A 296 6.45 -4.85 -17.39
N HIS A 297 6.88 -3.66 -17.80
CA HIS A 297 8.29 -3.27 -17.75
C HIS A 297 8.76 -2.98 -16.32
N TRP A 298 7.92 -2.36 -15.49
CA TRP A 298 8.23 -2.11 -14.08
C TRP A 298 8.29 -3.38 -13.24
N ARG A 299 7.45 -4.37 -13.50
CA ARG A 299 7.49 -5.69 -12.84
C ARG A 299 8.86 -6.35 -12.99
N LYS A 300 9.49 -6.21 -14.16
CA LYS A 300 10.85 -6.70 -14.42
C LYS A 300 11.89 -5.83 -13.71
N GLY A 301 11.81 -4.52 -13.87
CA GLY A 301 12.78 -3.58 -13.29
C GLY A 301 12.74 -3.48 -11.76
N LEU A 302 11.61 -3.79 -11.13
CA LEU A 302 11.49 -3.79 -9.67
C LEU A 302 12.37 -4.88 -9.05
N LYS A 303 12.57 -6.02 -9.74
CA LYS A 303 13.50 -7.07 -9.27
C LYS A 303 14.92 -6.53 -9.13
N ALA A 304 15.42 -5.88 -10.19
CA ALA A 304 16.72 -5.21 -10.17
C ALA A 304 16.78 -4.12 -9.07
N ARG A 305 15.72 -3.31 -8.95
CA ARG A 305 15.71 -2.20 -8.01
C ARG A 305 15.68 -2.64 -6.55
N ARG A 306 15.05 -3.77 -6.23
CA ARG A 306 15.03 -4.39 -4.90
C ARG A 306 16.40 -4.82 -4.39
N GLU A 307 17.38 -5.02 -5.26
CA GLU A 307 18.76 -5.32 -4.83
C GLU A 307 19.35 -4.15 -4.05
N VAL A 308 19.04 -2.93 -4.50
CA VAL A 308 19.62 -1.68 -3.99
C VAL A 308 18.72 -1.01 -2.96
N MET A 309 17.40 -1.05 -3.13
CA MET A 309 16.46 -0.29 -2.29
C MET A 309 15.09 -0.96 -2.19
N GLU A 310 14.33 -0.70 -1.13
CA GLU A 310 13.00 -1.29 -0.92
C GLU A 310 11.91 -0.22 -0.96
N GLY A 311 10.93 -0.40 -1.85
CA GLY A 311 9.79 0.50 -1.97
C GLY A 311 8.81 0.38 -0.82
N VAL A 312 8.02 1.42 -0.58
CA VAL A 312 6.91 1.40 0.39
C VAL A 312 5.65 0.87 -0.27
N GLY A 313 5.38 1.24 -1.52
CA GLY A 313 4.22 0.77 -2.27
C GLY A 313 4.10 1.45 -3.62
N ALA A 314 3.28 0.88 -4.50
CA ALA A 314 2.92 1.49 -5.78
C ALA A 314 1.44 1.26 -6.10
N TRP A 315 0.81 2.27 -6.67
CA TRP A 315 -0.62 2.32 -6.95
C TRP A 315 -0.90 2.92 -8.33
N PHE A 316 -2.07 2.62 -8.87
CA PHE A 316 -2.61 3.27 -10.06
C PHE A 316 -4.01 3.82 -9.77
N VAL A 317 -4.30 5.01 -10.28
CA VAL A 317 -5.57 5.71 -10.03
C VAL A 317 -6.69 5.11 -10.88
N GLN A 318 -7.83 4.84 -10.25
CA GLN A 318 -9.06 4.37 -10.90
C GLN A 318 -10.17 5.43 -10.93
N ILE A 319 -10.20 6.33 -9.95
CA ILE A 319 -11.20 7.40 -9.85
C ILE A 319 -10.47 8.69 -9.41
N GLY A 320 -10.69 9.79 -10.12
CA GLY A 320 -9.94 11.04 -9.94
C GLY A 320 -8.96 11.25 -11.08
N ASP A 321 -7.67 11.46 -10.77
CA ASP A 321 -6.62 11.76 -11.75
C ASP A 321 -6.21 10.51 -12.57
N LEU A 322 -7.07 10.09 -13.50
CA LEU A 322 -6.89 8.88 -14.33
C LEU A 322 -5.55 8.86 -15.09
N ASN A 323 -5.11 7.65 -15.45
CA ASN A 323 -3.80 7.38 -16.08
C ASN A 323 -2.60 7.74 -15.19
N THR A 324 -2.81 8.05 -13.91
CA THR A 324 -1.73 8.36 -12.98
C THR A 324 -1.31 7.13 -12.19
N VAL A 325 0.01 6.93 -12.09
CA VAL A 325 0.63 5.96 -11.20
C VAL A 325 1.41 6.67 -10.11
N HIS A 326 1.32 6.16 -8.89
CA HIS A 326 2.07 6.64 -7.75
C HIS A 326 3.00 5.55 -7.25
N HIS A 327 4.23 5.89 -6.90
CA HIS A 327 5.10 4.97 -6.19
C HIS A 327 5.95 5.69 -5.14
N LEU A 328 6.02 5.09 -3.96
CA LEU A 328 6.59 5.69 -2.77
C LEU A 328 7.86 4.94 -2.34
N TRP A 329 8.92 5.69 -2.08
CA TRP A 329 10.21 5.19 -1.61
C TRP A 329 10.60 5.85 -0.29
N GLN A 330 11.48 5.22 0.47
CA GLN A 330 12.00 5.72 1.73
C GLN A 330 13.53 5.67 1.72
N PHE A 331 14.17 6.69 2.30
CA PHE A 331 15.61 6.85 2.37
C PHE A 331 16.01 7.44 3.74
N ALA A 332 17.26 7.21 4.16
CA ALA A 332 17.78 7.83 5.38
C ALA A 332 17.81 9.36 5.26
N ASP A 333 18.40 9.84 4.16
CA ASP A 333 18.56 11.26 3.84
C ASP A 333 18.66 11.45 2.31
N LEU A 334 18.97 12.68 1.87
CA LEU A 334 19.08 13.03 0.45
C LEU A 334 20.37 12.49 -0.22
N GLU A 335 21.46 12.31 0.52
CA GLU A 335 22.70 11.76 -0.05
C GLU A 335 22.53 10.26 -0.29
N GLU A 336 21.99 9.53 0.68
CA GLU A 336 21.64 8.12 0.52
C GLU A 336 20.66 7.92 -0.64
N ARG A 337 19.68 8.81 -0.80
CA ARG A 337 18.80 8.81 -1.97
C ARG A 337 19.58 8.93 -3.27
N LYS A 338 20.53 9.86 -3.37
CA LYS A 338 21.37 10.05 -4.56
C LYS A 338 22.18 8.78 -4.84
N LEU A 339 22.91 8.28 -3.84
CA LEU A 339 23.77 7.09 -3.96
C LEU A 339 22.98 5.85 -4.40
N ARG A 340 21.80 5.59 -3.82
CA ARG A 340 20.94 4.45 -4.19
C ARG A 340 20.43 4.55 -5.62
N ARG A 341 20.08 5.76 -6.08
CA ARG A 341 19.65 5.99 -7.46
C ARG A 341 20.79 5.79 -8.45
N GLU A 342 21.99 6.27 -8.14
CA GLU A 342 23.18 6.05 -8.96
C GLU A 342 23.52 4.56 -9.04
N LYS A 343 23.54 3.87 -7.90
CA LYS A 343 23.80 2.42 -7.82
C LYS A 343 22.80 1.59 -8.63
N SER A 344 21.55 2.03 -8.74
CA SER A 344 20.53 1.34 -9.54
C SER A 344 20.91 1.24 -11.03
N TRP A 345 21.68 2.20 -11.57
CA TRP A 345 22.14 2.16 -12.96
C TRP A 345 23.19 1.08 -13.23
N GLY A 346 23.91 0.63 -12.20
CA GLY A 346 24.83 -0.49 -12.30
C GLY A 346 24.15 -1.87 -12.23
N VAL A 347 22.85 -1.93 -11.95
CA VAL A 347 22.11 -3.20 -11.87
C VAL A 347 21.57 -3.59 -13.24
N GLU A 348 21.82 -4.83 -13.65
CA GLU A 348 21.37 -5.37 -14.91
C GLU A 348 19.84 -5.26 -15.06
N GLY A 349 19.39 -4.89 -16.26
CA GLY A 349 17.97 -4.73 -16.58
C GLY A 349 17.35 -3.39 -16.19
N TRP A 350 17.90 -2.64 -15.22
CA TRP A 350 17.34 -1.35 -14.81
C TRP A 350 17.33 -0.32 -15.96
N GLY A 351 18.45 -0.18 -16.67
CA GLY A 351 18.55 0.75 -17.81
C GLY A 351 17.53 0.44 -18.92
N ASN A 352 17.29 -0.85 -19.20
CA ASN A 352 16.28 -1.29 -20.16
C ASN A 352 14.85 -0.97 -19.69
N THR A 353 14.55 -1.17 -18.40
CA THR A 353 13.26 -0.75 -17.83
C THR A 353 13.03 0.75 -18.01
N VAL A 354 14.04 1.59 -17.73
CA VAL A 354 13.92 3.04 -17.92
C VAL A 354 13.68 3.38 -19.38
N HIS A 355 14.49 2.83 -20.30
CA HIS A 355 14.35 3.07 -21.74
C HIS A 355 12.94 2.74 -22.27
N LYS A 356 12.33 1.65 -21.77
CA LYS A 356 10.99 1.23 -22.21
C LYS A 356 9.84 1.96 -21.52
N THR A 357 10.03 2.47 -20.30
CA THR A 357 8.95 3.10 -19.53
C THR A 357 8.86 4.60 -19.74
N VAL A 358 9.98 5.30 -20.00
CA VAL A 358 9.98 6.76 -20.21
C VAL A 358 9.08 7.19 -21.37
N PRO A 359 9.09 6.56 -22.55
CA PRO A 359 8.21 6.94 -23.66
C PRO A 359 6.72 6.77 -23.37
N LEU A 360 6.35 6.01 -22.34
CA LEU A 360 4.96 5.76 -21.95
C LEU A 360 4.39 6.86 -21.05
N ILE A 361 5.23 7.80 -20.61
CA ILE A 361 4.93 8.81 -19.60
C ILE A 361 4.78 10.19 -20.25
N GLN A 362 3.68 10.88 -19.93
CA GLN A 362 3.44 12.27 -20.33
C GLN A 362 4.15 13.25 -19.39
N THR A 363 3.98 13.07 -18.08
CA THR A 363 4.53 13.96 -17.06
C THR A 363 5.07 13.17 -15.88
N MET A 364 6.12 13.70 -15.26
CA MET A 364 6.73 13.11 -14.08
C MET A 364 6.87 14.15 -12.99
N GLN A 365 6.36 13.84 -11.79
CA GLN A 365 6.57 14.65 -10.60
C GLN A 365 7.25 13.81 -9.52
N SER A 366 8.21 14.41 -8.82
CA SER A 366 8.85 13.84 -7.63
C SER A 366 8.72 14.84 -6.48
N ARG A 367 8.28 14.35 -5.32
CA ARG A 367 8.17 15.10 -4.07
C ARG A 367 9.05 14.47 -3.01
N ILE A 368 9.85 15.28 -2.32
CA ILE A 368 10.51 14.86 -1.08
C ILE A 368 9.59 15.18 0.08
N LEU A 369 9.31 14.15 0.86
CA LEU A 369 8.28 14.12 1.88
C LEU A 369 8.89 13.83 3.26
N ILE A 370 8.45 14.56 4.28
CA ILE A 370 8.79 14.32 5.68
C ILE A 370 7.56 13.74 6.39
N PRO A 371 7.69 12.60 7.09
CA PRO A 371 6.56 11.99 7.78
C PRO A 371 6.11 12.89 8.94
N MET A 372 4.80 13.03 9.10
CA MET A 372 4.22 13.76 10.24
C MET A 372 4.33 12.93 11.52
N PRO A 373 4.36 13.53 12.73
CA PRO A 373 4.57 12.78 13.97
C PRO A 373 3.49 11.72 14.27
N TRP A 374 2.29 11.89 13.73
CA TRP A 374 1.19 10.93 13.85
C TRP A 374 1.14 9.90 12.70
N SER A 375 2.05 10.02 11.74
CA SER A 375 2.15 9.08 10.63
C SER A 375 2.60 7.72 11.18
N PRO A 376 1.95 6.61 10.79
CA PRO A 376 2.40 5.27 11.22
C PRO A 376 3.80 4.87 10.74
N VAL A 377 4.40 5.68 9.86
CA VAL A 377 5.75 5.50 9.30
C VAL A 377 6.74 6.57 9.75
N ALA A 378 6.38 7.39 10.74
CA ALA A 378 7.26 8.39 11.35
C ALA A 378 8.51 7.78 11.99
#